data_AF-A0A1G0E840-F1
#
_entry.id   AF-A0A1G0E840-F1
#
_cell.length_a   1.000
_cell.length_b   1.000
_cell.length_c   1.000
_cell.angle_alpha   90.00
_cell.angle_beta   90.00
_cell.angle_gamma   90.00
#
_symmetry.space_group_name_H-M   'P 1'
#
loop_
_entity.id
_entity.type
_entity.pdbx_description
1 polymer ?
#
loop_
_entity_poly.entity_id
_entity_poly.type
_entity_poly.pdbx_seq_one_letter_code
_entity_poly.pdbx_strand_id
1 'polypeptide(L)' 'MASKVREKIKLVSTGKTQKGKPTKTFYTTTKNKRQTTEKINIKKFDPKAYNSETGKAGMHVIFKEDKIK' A
#
# COMPACT_ATOMS: atom_id res chain seq x y z
N MET A 1 20.46 -8.25 22.74
CA MET A 1 19.50 -7.38 22.03
C MET A 1 18.65 -8.24 21.11
N ALA A 2 17.38 -8.49 21.46
CA ALA A 2 16.48 -9.25 20.60
C ALA A 2 16.38 -8.55 19.24
N SER A 3 17.00 -9.11 18.21
CA SER A 3 16.91 -8.59 16.85
C SER A 3 15.42 -8.46 16.52
N LYS A 4 14.96 -7.27 16.15
CA LYS A 4 13.56 -6.99 15.84
C LYS A 4 13.21 -7.72 14.54
N VAL A 5 12.91 -9.02 14.62
CA VAL A 5 12.67 -9.92 13.48
C VAL A 5 11.54 -9.39 12.57
N ARG A 6 10.60 -8.63 13.17
CA ARG A 6 9.57 -7.90 12.45
C ARG A 6 9.93 -6.42 12.30
N GLU A 7 10.01 -5.98 11.06
CA GLU A 7 10.24 -4.58 10.72
C GLU A 7 8.95 -3.90 10.26
N LYS A 8 8.80 -2.60 10.54
CA LYS A 8 7.71 -1.80 9.99
C LYS A 8 8.01 -1.49 8.53
N ILE A 9 7.02 -1.69 7.67
CA ILE A 9 7.06 -1.38 6.24
C ILE A 9 5.89 -0.47 5.89
N LYS A 10 6.02 0.24 4.77
CA LYS A 10 4.95 1.04 4.18
C LYS A 10 4.38 0.27 3.00
N LEU A 11 3.06 0.32 2.83
CA LEU A 11 2.36 -0.17 1.65
C LEU A 11 1.79 1.05 0.93
N VAL A 12 2.31 1.37 -0.25
CA VAL A 12 1.95 2.55 -1.04
C VAL A 12 0.90 2.18 -2.07
N SER A 13 -0.19 2.95 -2.13
CA SER A 13 -1.26 2.76 -3.12
C SER A 13 -0.75 2.96 -4.54
N THR A 14 -1.13 2.08 -5.46
CA THR A 14 -0.97 2.32 -6.90
C THR A 14 -2.14 3.09 -7.51
N GLY A 15 -3.13 3.46 -6.70
CA GLY A 15 -4.32 4.19 -7.14
C GLY A 15 -4.01 5.58 -7.67
N LYS A 16 -4.83 6.02 -8.64
CA LYS A 16 -4.82 7.39 -9.17
C LYS A 16 -6.09 8.11 -8.78
N THR A 17 -5.98 9.40 -8.56
CA THR A 17 -7.12 10.32 -8.36
C THR A 17 -7.75 10.69 -9.70
N GLN A 18 -8.94 11.31 -9.67
CA GLN A 18 -9.68 11.75 -10.87
C GLN A 18 -8.85 12.68 -11.78
N LYS A 19 -7.92 13.46 -11.20
CA LYS A 19 -7.00 14.35 -11.91
C LYS A 19 -5.72 13.66 -12.41
N GLY A 20 -5.69 12.32 -12.43
CA GLY A 20 -4.53 11.52 -12.84
C GLY A 20 -3.35 11.51 -11.86
N LYS A 21 -3.46 12.18 -10.71
CA LYS A 21 -2.38 12.25 -9.70
C LYS A 21 -2.37 11.02 -8.79
N PRO A 22 -1.21 10.56 -8.30
CA PRO A 22 -1.15 9.48 -7.30
C PRO A 22 -1.88 9.88 -6.00
N THR A 23 -2.59 8.95 -5.40
CA THR A 23 -3.47 9.19 -4.23
C THR A 23 -2.71 9.52 -2.95
N LYS A 24 -1.41 9.19 -2.90
CA LYS A 24 -0.51 9.35 -1.74
C LYS A 24 -0.98 8.63 -0.47
N THR A 25 -1.98 7.75 -0.58
CA THR A 25 -2.47 6.91 0.50
C THR A 25 -1.50 5.77 0.72
N PHE A 26 -1.15 5.54 1.98
CA PHE A 26 -0.29 4.44 2.38
C PHE A 26 -0.81 3.82 3.67
N TYR A 27 -0.53 2.53 3.83
CA TYR A 27 -0.71 1.82 5.07
C TYR A 27 0.65 1.50 5.68
N THR A 28 0.70 1.39 6.99
CA THR A 28 1.86 0.84 7.69
C THR A 28 1.53 -0.55 8.18
N THR A 29 2.43 -1.50 7.98
CA THR A 29 2.30 -2.85 8.53
C THR A 29 3.65 -3.36 9.02
N THR A 30 3.67 -4.48 9.72
CA THR A 30 4.91 -5.17 10.09
C THR A 30 5.14 -6.38 9.20
N LYS A 31 6.39 -6.61 8.79
CA LYS A 31 6.80 -7.77 7.99
C LYS A 31 7.97 -8.48 8.65
N ASN A 32 7.94 -9.81 8.62
CA ASN A 32 9.08 -10.64 8.98
C ASN A 32 9.94 -10.89 7.74
N LYS A 33 11.09 -10.21 7.61
CA LYS A 33 11.96 -10.34 6.43
C LYS A 33 12.62 -11.71 6.29
N ARG A 34 12.68 -12.52 7.36
CA ARG A 34 13.26 -13.88 7.31
C ARG A 34 12.31 -14.88 6.65
N GLN A 35 11.00 -14.75 6.92
CA GLN A 35 9.98 -15.64 6.37
C GLN A 35 9.42 -15.14 5.05
N THR A 36 9.28 -13.82 4.91
CA THR A 36 8.77 -13.19 3.69
C THR A 36 9.89 -12.34 3.11
N THR A 37 10.68 -12.93 2.22
CA THR A 37 11.78 -12.25 1.54
C THR A 37 11.28 -11.36 0.40
N GLU A 38 10.22 -11.78 -0.29
CA GLU A 38 9.63 -11.06 -1.43
C GLU A 38 8.85 -9.81 -1.01
N LYS A 39 8.69 -8.86 -1.94
CA LYS A 39 7.89 -7.64 -1.72
C LYS A 39 6.41 -7.97 -1.64
N ILE A 40 5.75 -7.46 -0.61
CA ILE A 40 4.32 -7.65 -0.39
C ILE A 40 3.51 -6.78 -1.35
N ASN A 41 2.59 -7.40 -2.07
CA ASN A 41 1.57 -6.74 -2.87
C ASN A 41 0.19 -7.20 -2.38
N ILE A 42 -0.60 -6.29 -1.80
CA ILE A 42 -1.90 -6.63 -1.23
C ILE A 42 -2.96 -5.71 -1.82
N LYS A 43 -4.11 -6.26 -2.21
CA LYS A 43 -5.30 -5.45 -2.54
C LYS A 43 -5.89 -4.90 -1.25
N LYS A 44 -5.95 -3.57 -1.12
CA LYS A 44 -6.64 -2.87 -0.04
C LYS A 44 -7.51 -1.76 -0.60
N PHE A 45 -8.46 -1.30 0.19
CA PHE A 45 -9.29 -0.16 -0.16
C PHE A 45 -8.47 1.13 -0.14
N ASP A 46 -8.55 1.92 -1.20
CA ASP A 46 -8.03 3.29 -1.23
C ASP A 46 -9.21 4.26 -1.37
N PRO A 47 -9.54 5.06 -0.32
CA PRO A 47 -10.67 5.98 -0.36
C PRO A 47 -10.50 7.11 -1.37
N LYS A 48 -9.25 7.40 -1.79
CA LYS A 48 -8.94 8.49 -2.74
C LYS A 48 -8.77 8.00 -4.17
N ALA A 49 -8.68 6.68 -4.39
CA ALA A 49 -8.55 6.13 -5.73
C ALA A 49 -9.86 6.32 -6.50
N TYR A 50 -9.75 6.83 -7.72
CA TYR A 50 -10.90 7.10 -8.57
C TYR A 50 -11.29 5.87 -9.37
N ASN A 51 -12.57 5.51 -9.33
CA ASN A 51 -13.13 4.43 -10.13
C ASN A 51 -13.76 4.96 -11.41
N SER A 52 -13.18 4.56 -12.54
CA SER A 52 -13.64 4.91 -13.88
C SER A 52 -14.99 4.27 -14.22
N GLU A 53 -15.30 3.10 -13.66
CA GLU A 53 -16.54 2.37 -13.94
C GLU A 53 -17.74 2.99 -13.21
N THR A 54 -17.55 3.35 -11.93
CA THR A 54 -18.63 3.89 -11.10
C THR A 54 -18.69 5.42 -11.08
N GLY A 55 -17.67 6.09 -11.61
CA GLY A 55 -17.52 7.56 -11.58
C GLY A 55 -17.29 8.13 -10.18
N LYS A 56 -17.04 7.28 -9.17
CA LYS A 56 -16.91 7.67 -7.76
C LYS A 56 -15.49 7.46 -7.24
N ALA A 57 -15.15 8.20 -6.18
CA ALA A 57 -13.93 7.96 -5.40
C ALA A 57 -14.14 6.77 -4.45
N GLY A 58 -13.12 5.93 -4.32
CA GLY A 58 -13.10 4.72 -3.50
C GLY A 58 -13.07 3.46 -4.35
N MET A 59 -11.95 2.73 -4.31
CA MET A 59 -11.85 1.40 -4.90
C MET A 59 -10.78 0.55 -4.21
N HIS A 60 -10.87 -0.77 -4.37
CA HIS A 60 -9.80 -1.67 -3.99
C HIS A 60 -8.68 -1.61 -5.04
N VAL A 61 -7.49 -1.22 -4.61
CA VAL A 61 -6.29 -1.12 -5.44
C VAL A 61 -5.17 -1.95 -4.84
N ILE A 62 -4.17 -2.23 -5.67
CA ILE A 62 -2.96 -2.88 -5.21
C ILE A 62 -2.13 -1.87 -4.42
N PHE A 63 -1.71 -2.26 -3.24
CA PHE A 63 -0.71 -1.55 -2.46
C PHE A 63 0.61 -2.32 -2.52
N LYS A 64 1.69 -1.62 -2.85
CA LYS A 64 3.04 -2.18 -2.99
C LYS A 64 3.91 -1.83 -1.81
N GLU A 65 4.72 -2.77 -1.36
CA GLU A 65 5.70 -2.54 -0.29
C GLU A 65 6.77 -1.51 -0.67
N ASP A 66 6.99 -0.58 0.24
CA ASP A 66 8.05 0.42 0.23
C ASP A 66 8.66 0.56 1.64
N LYS A 67 9.87 1.11 1.70
CA LYS A 67 10.58 1.32 2.97
C LYS A 67 9.91 2.44 3.76
N ILE A 68 9.83 2.25 5.08
CA ILE A 68 9.54 3.36 5.99
C ILE A 68 10.85 4.16 6.14
N LYS A 69 10.81 5.48 5.91
CA LYS A 69 11.95 6.38 6.10
C LYS A 69 11.92 6.93 7.52
#